data_AF-A0A8T6BV12-F1
#
_entry.id   AF-A0A8T6BV12-F1
#
_cell.length_a   1.000
_cell.length_b   1.000
_cell.length_c   1.000
_cell.angle_alpha   90.00
_cell.angle_beta   90.00
_cell.angle_gamma   90.00
#
_symmetry.space_group_name_H-M   'P 1'
#
loop_
_entity.id
_entity.type
_entity.pdbx_description
1 polymer ?
#
loop_
_entity_poly.entity_id
_entity_poly.type
_entity_poly.pdbx_seq_one_letter_code
_entity_poly.pdbx_strand_id
1 'polypeptide(L)'
;MPNITWCDLPEDVSLWPGLPLSLSGDEVMPLDYHAGRSGWLLYGRGLDKQRLTQYQSKLGAAMVIVAAWCVEDYQVIRLAGSLTARATRLAHEAQLDVAPLGKIPHLRTPGLLVMDMDSTAIQIECIDEIAKLAGTGEMVA
;
A
#
# COMPACT_ATOMS: atom_id res chain seq x y z
N MET A 1 20.46 15.97 15.44
CA MET A 1 19.29 15.22 15.94
C MET A 1 19.81 13.89 16.47
N PRO A 2 19.29 13.33 17.58
CA PRO A 2 19.77 12.03 18.05
C PRO A 2 19.59 10.98 16.95
N ASN A 3 20.56 10.07 16.81
CA ASN A 3 20.48 8.95 15.87
C ASN A 3 19.39 8.00 16.35
N ILE A 4 18.21 8.06 15.73
CA ILE A 4 17.13 7.10 15.96
C ILE A 4 17.54 5.79 15.28
N THR A 5 17.54 4.69 16.03
CA THR A 5 17.79 3.34 15.48
C THR A 5 16.48 2.63 15.19
N TRP A 6 16.54 1.53 14.42
CA TRP A 6 15.35 0.69 14.16
C TRP A 6 14.65 0.19 15.43
N CYS A 7 15.43 -0.10 16.49
CA CYS A 7 14.91 -0.54 17.78
C CYS A 7 14.10 0.53 18.51
N ASP A 8 14.40 1.81 18.26
CA ASP A 8 13.74 2.95 18.90
C ASP A 8 12.39 3.28 18.24
N LEU A 9 12.12 2.73 17.05
CA LEU A 9 10.90 3.00 16.31
C LEU A 9 9.71 2.15 16.82
N PRO A 10 8.51 2.73 16.92
CA PRO A 10 7.29 1.98 17.24
C PRO A 10 7.00 0.85 16.24
N GLU A 11 6.23 -0.15 16.67
CA GLU A 11 5.73 -1.21 15.76
C GLU A 11 4.80 -0.64 14.69
N ASP A 12 3.96 0.33 15.06
CA ASP A 12 3.11 1.05 14.11
C ASP A 12 3.93 2.08 13.33
N VAL A 13 4.07 1.85 12.03
CA VAL A 13 4.84 2.69 11.11
C VAL A 13 4.26 4.11 11.00
N SER A 14 2.95 4.29 11.21
CA SER A 14 2.31 5.60 11.19
C SER A 14 2.76 6.53 12.32
N LEU A 15 3.32 5.96 13.39
CA LEU A 15 3.81 6.70 14.56
C LEU A 15 5.30 7.02 14.48
N TRP A 16 5.97 6.69 13.37
CA TRP A 16 7.40 6.93 13.24
C TRP A 16 7.72 8.43 13.21
N PRO A 17 8.57 8.92 14.13
CA PRO A 17 8.93 10.32 14.17
C PRO A 17 9.92 10.66 13.05
N GLY A 18 9.91 11.91 12.59
CA GLY A 18 10.98 12.44 11.74
C GLY A 18 11.02 11.89 10.32
N LEU A 19 9.90 11.39 9.79
CA LEU A 19 9.77 11.12 8.36
C LEU A 19 10.07 12.40 7.54
N PRO A 20 10.80 12.31 6.40
CA PRO A 20 11.15 11.07 5.69
C PRO A 20 12.40 10.36 6.26
N LEU A 21 12.38 9.02 6.22
CA LEU A 21 13.45 8.15 6.70
C LEU A 21 13.88 7.15 5.61
N SER A 22 15.18 6.89 5.50
CA SER A 22 15.70 5.74 4.76
C SER A 22 15.73 4.51 5.67
N LEU A 23 15.23 3.38 5.19
CA LEU A 23 15.29 2.07 5.84
C LEU A 23 16.15 1.12 5.00
N SER A 24 17.22 0.58 5.61
CA SER A 24 18.11 -0.40 4.98
C SER A 24 18.59 -1.41 6.02
N GLY A 25 17.93 -2.56 6.09
CA GLY A 25 18.11 -3.51 7.20
C GLY A 25 17.73 -2.86 8.52
N ASP A 26 18.64 -2.89 9.48
CA ASP A 26 18.46 -2.30 10.81
C ASP A 26 18.89 -0.82 10.86
N GLU A 27 19.38 -0.27 9.75
CA GLU A 27 19.77 1.13 9.66
C GLU A 27 18.59 2.01 9.25
N VAL A 28 18.39 3.06 10.06
CA VAL A 28 17.41 4.12 9.82
C VAL A 28 18.15 5.44 9.74
N MET A 29 17.96 6.17 8.65
CA MET A 29 18.62 7.47 8.45
C MET A 29 17.61 8.54 8.08
N PRO A 30 17.50 9.65 8.85
CA PRO A 30 16.73 10.80 8.44
C PRO A 30 17.22 11.37 7.12
N LEU A 31 16.29 11.77 6.27
CA LEU A 31 16.59 12.37 4.98
C LEU A 31 15.99 13.77 4.92
N ASP A 32 16.71 14.69 4.27
CA ASP A 32 16.14 15.95 3.81
C ASP A 32 15.55 15.74 2.40
N TYR A 33 14.56 14.84 2.30
CA TYR A 33 13.98 14.40 1.03
C TYR A 33 12.62 15.04 0.77
N HIS A 34 12.57 15.92 -0.23
CA HIS A 34 11.32 16.52 -0.69
C HIS A 34 10.72 15.66 -1.81
N ALA A 35 10.00 14.60 -1.43
CA ALA A 35 9.20 13.83 -2.36
C ALA A 35 8.12 14.75 -2.95
N GLY A 36 8.26 15.17 -4.20
CA GLY A 36 7.27 16.00 -4.90
C GLY A 36 5.91 15.28 -5.05
N ARG A 37 5.39 15.15 -6.26
CA ARG A 37 4.17 14.34 -6.51
C ARG A 37 4.45 12.90 -6.92
N SER A 38 5.73 12.52 -6.97
CA SER A 38 6.18 11.17 -7.31
C SER A 38 6.23 10.25 -6.08
N GLY A 39 6.32 8.96 -6.35
CA GLY A 39 6.39 7.90 -5.36
C GLY A 39 5.41 6.78 -5.67
N TRP A 40 5.16 5.96 -4.67
CA TRP A 40 4.18 4.89 -4.70
C TRP A 40 3.73 4.57 -3.28
N LEU A 41 2.60 3.90 -3.16
CA LEU A 41 2.04 3.43 -1.90
C LEU A 41 2.34 1.95 -1.76
N LEU A 42 2.73 1.55 -0.55
CA LEU A 42 2.66 0.19 -0.04
C LEU A 42 1.64 0.21 1.09
N TYR A 43 0.60 -0.62 1.02
CA TYR A 43 -0.44 -0.62 2.03
C TYR A 43 -1.04 -2.01 2.24
N GLY A 44 -1.67 -2.19 3.39
CA GLY A 44 -2.32 -3.44 3.73
C GLY A 44 -2.65 -3.50 5.21
N ARG A 45 -3.35 -4.57 5.60
CA ARG A 45 -3.67 -4.84 7.00
C ARG A 45 -2.48 -5.44 7.72
N GLY A 46 -2.21 -4.95 8.93
CA GLY A 46 -1.14 -5.44 9.79
C GLY A 46 0.24 -5.19 9.20
N LEU A 47 0.43 -4.13 8.42
CA LEU A 47 1.74 -3.71 7.93
C LEU A 47 2.47 -2.98 9.05
N ASP A 48 3.13 -3.76 9.90
CA ASP A 48 3.95 -3.31 11.02
C ASP A 48 5.43 -3.14 10.62
N LYS A 49 6.23 -2.63 11.57
CA LYS A 49 7.67 -2.46 11.43
C LYS A 49 8.37 -3.76 10.99
N GLN A 50 7.99 -4.92 11.54
CA GLN A 50 8.63 -6.19 11.22
C GLN A 50 8.36 -6.61 9.77
N ARG A 51 7.10 -6.59 9.33
CA ARG A 51 6.72 -6.93 7.95
C ARG A 51 7.31 -5.95 6.95
N LEU A 52 7.38 -4.66 7.29
CA LEU A 52 8.05 -3.66 6.47
C LEU A 52 9.54 -3.98 6.29
N THR A 53 10.22 -4.38 7.36
CA THR A 53 11.65 -4.74 7.35
C THR A 53 11.91 -6.03 6.59
N GLN A 54 11.02 -7.03 6.72
CA GLN A 54 11.07 -8.25 5.93
C GLN A 54 10.87 -7.97 4.44
N TYR A 55 9.92 -7.10 4.10
CA TYR A 55 9.69 -6.65 2.74
C TYR A 55 10.93 -5.93 2.18
N GLN A 56 11.52 -5.01 2.95
CA GLN A 56 12.76 -4.30 2.60
C GLN A 56 13.90 -5.27 2.30
N SER A 57 14.11 -6.25 3.19
CA SER A 57 15.15 -7.27 3.06
C SER A 57 14.98 -8.11 1.78
N LYS A 58 13.75 -8.54 1.46
CA LYS A 58 13.45 -9.28 0.21
C LYS A 58 13.62 -8.42 -1.03
N LEU A 59 13.28 -7.13 -0.94
CA LEU A 59 13.49 -6.18 -2.02
C LEU A 59 14.99 -6.03 -2.33
N GLY A 60 15.84 -6.06 -1.29
CA GLY A 60 17.29 -5.99 -1.42
C GLY A 60 17.80 -4.59 -1.77
N ALA A 61 17.03 -3.56 -1.46
CA ALA A 61 17.35 -2.17 -1.71
C ALA A 61 16.87 -1.30 -0.55
N ALA A 62 17.56 -0.20 -0.29
CA ALA A 62 17.11 0.79 0.68
C ALA A 62 15.76 1.37 0.24
N MET A 63 14.86 1.59 1.19
CA MET A 63 13.57 2.21 0.98
C MET A 63 13.51 3.57 1.64
N VAL A 64 13.05 4.59 0.91
CA VAL A 64 12.83 5.92 1.47
C VAL A 64 11.35 6.07 1.80
N ILE A 65 11.03 6.02 3.08
CA ILE A 65 9.69 6.22 3.63
C ILE A 65 9.45 7.70 3.77
N VAL A 66 8.50 8.21 3.00
CA VAL A 66 8.17 9.64 2.91
C VAL A 66 7.14 10.04 3.96
N ALA A 67 6.11 9.22 4.11
CA ALA A 67 5.01 9.43 5.03
C ALA A 67 4.35 8.08 5.33
N ALA A 68 3.76 7.95 6.51
CA ALA A 68 2.95 6.79 6.88
C ALA A 68 1.71 7.26 7.64
N TRP A 69 0.58 6.62 7.41
CA TRP A 69 -0.69 6.92 8.08
C TRP A 69 -1.59 5.69 8.09
N CYS A 70 -2.67 5.76 8.88
CA CYS A 70 -3.69 4.71 8.94
C CYS A 70 -5.00 5.18 8.30
N VAL A 71 -5.69 4.26 7.64
CA VAL A 71 -7.07 4.42 7.17
C VAL A 71 -7.85 3.21 7.69
N GLU A 72 -8.67 3.41 8.72
CA GLU A 72 -9.27 2.29 9.48
C GLU A 72 -8.19 1.29 9.92
N ASP A 73 -8.32 0.03 9.51
CA ASP A 73 -7.41 -1.08 9.82
C ASP A 73 -6.24 -1.23 8.83
N TYR A 74 -6.15 -0.35 7.83
CA TYR A 74 -5.04 -0.34 6.87
C TYR A 74 -3.93 0.60 7.30
N GLN A 75 -2.69 0.11 7.26
CA GLN A 75 -1.50 0.94 7.30
C GLN A 75 -1.09 1.27 5.87
N VAL A 76 -0.80 2.54 5.62
CA VAL A 76 -0.42 3.08 4.31
C VAL A 76 0.93 3.76 4.44
N ILE A 77 1.88 3.35 3.60
CA ILE A 77 3.23 3.89 3.56
C ILE A 77 3.47 4.48 2.18
N ARG A 78 3.83 5.75 2.14
CA ARG A 78 4.30 6.41 0.92
C ARG A 78 5.81 6.22 0.80
N LEU A 79 6.23 5.61 -0.29
CA LEU A 79 7.63 5.37 -0.63
C LEU A 79 8.07 6.28 -1.77
N ALA A 80 9.33 6.73 -1.72
CA ALA A 80 9.93 7.49 -2.82
C ALA A 80 10.33 6.58 -3.99
N GLY A 81 10.66 7.21 -5.12
CA GLY A 81 11.09 6.51 -6.33
C GLY A 81 9.94 5.93 -7.15
N SER A 82 10.27 4.99 -8.03
CA SER A 82 9.32 4.38 -8.96
C SER A 82 8.94 2.98 -8.49
N LEU A 83 7.66 2.62 -8.61
CA LEU A 83 7.18 1.26 -8.37
C LEU A 83 7.72 0.32 -9.45
N THR A 84 8.50 -0.69 -9.04
CA THR A 84 9.06 -1.70 -9.95
C THR A 84 8.22 -2.97 -9.95
N ALA A 85 8.27 -3.75 -11.04
CA ALA A 85 7.57 -5.04 -11.12
C ALA A 85 8.00 -6.03 -10.02
N ARG A 86 9.28 -5.98 -9.59
CA ARG A 86 9.78 -6.77 -8.46
C ARG A 86 9.12 -6.33 -7.15
N ALA A 87 9.05 -5.03 -6.89
CA ALA A 87 8.42 -4.48 -5.69
C ALA A 87 6.93 -4.85 -5.62
N THR A 88 6.19 -4.75 -6.74
CA THR A 88 4.79 -5.18 -6.84
C THR A 88 4.62 -6.65 -6.51
N ARG A 89 5.39 -7.52 -7.15
CA ARG A 89 5.30 -8.97 -6.93
C ARG A 89 5.59 -9.35 -5.48
N LEU A 90 6.65 -8.80 -4.89
CA LEU A 90 7.00 -9.06 -3.48
C LEU A 90 5.92 -8.56 -2.51
N ALA A 91 5.22 -7.47 -2.85
CA ALA A 91 4.16 -6.94 -2.00
C ALA A 91 2.97 -7.91 -1.99
N HIS A 92 2.56 -8.38 -3.18
CA HIS A 92 1.47 -9.34 -3.30
C HIS A 92 1.81 -10.68 -2.62
N GLU A 93 3.06 -11.17 -2.75
CA GLU A 93 3.55 -12.35 -2.02
C GLU A 93 3.47 -12.17 -0.49
N ALA A 94 3.58 -10.92 -0.01
CA ALA A 94 3.45 -10.56 1.40
C ALA A 94 2.01 -10.20 1.81
N GLN A 95 1.02 -10.41 0.92
CA GLN A 95 -0.39 -10.01 1.12
C GLN A 95 -0.55 -8.51 1.39
N LEU A 96 0.22 -7.69 0.67
CA LEU A 96 0.17 -6.24 0.67
C LEU A 96 -0.11 -5.76 -0.75
N ASP A 97 -0.73 -4.59 -0.85
CA ASP A 97 -1.05 -3.94 -2.11
C ASP A 97 -0.11 -2.77 -2.38
N VAL A 98 0.02 -2.43 -3.66
CA VAL A 98 0.83 -1.28 -4.11
C VAL A 98 0.09 -0.43 -5.12
N ALA A 99 0.33 0.87 -5.10
CA ALA A 99 -0.22 1.79 -6.08
C ALA A 99 0.82 2.86 -6.48
N PRO A 100 1.08 3.10 -7.78
CA PRO A 100 1.94 4.21 -8.18
C PRO A 100 1.29 5.56 -7.85
N LEU A 101 2.06 6.50 -7.33
CA LEU A 101 1.60 7.89 -7.16
C LEU A 101 1.91 8.69 -8.42
N GLY A 102 0.93 9.46 -8.87
CA GLY A 102 1.04 10.28 -10.09
C GLY A 102 -0.16 11.20 -10.25
N LYS A 103 -0.92 11.05 -11.34
CA LYS A 103 -2.14 11.83 -11.60
C LYS A 103 -3.32 11.30 -10.78
N ILE A 104 -3.27 11.46 -9.47
CA ILE A 104 -4.35 11.04 -8.56
C ILE A 104 -5.34 12.20 -8.38
N PRO A 105 -6.67 11.93 -8.34
CA PRO A 105 -7.67 12.95 -8.05
C PRO A 105 -7.46 13.62 -6.68
N HIS A 106 -7.82 14.89 -6.57
CA HIS A 106 -7.85 15.60 -5.30
C HIS A 106 -9.23 15.42 -4.64
N LEU A 107 -9.30 14.73 -3.50
CA LEU A 107 -10.57 14.49 -2.77
C LEU A 107 -11.27 15.76 -2.27
N ARG A 108 -10.58 16.91 -2.21
CA ARG A 108 -11.16 18.22 -1.86
C ARG A 108 -11.82 18.93 -3.05
N THR A 109 -11.64 18.40 -4.26
CA THR A 109 -12.23 18.95 -5.48
C THR A 109 -13.39 18.04 -5.90
N PRO A 110 -14.56 18.58 -6.30
CA PRO A 110 -15.64 17.76 -6.85
C PRO A 110 -15.13 16.86 -7.97
N GLY A 111 -15.51 15.59 -7.93
CA GLY A 111 -15.09 14.57 -8.87
C GLY A 111 -16.12 13.45 -8.96
N LEU A 112 -15.86 12.51 -9.87
CA LEU A 112 -16.72 11.37 -10.12
C LEU A 112 -15.91 10.08 -9.95
N LEU A 113 -16.40 9.19 -9.09
CA LEU A 113 -15.92 7.82 -8.99
C LEU A 113 -16.97 6.92 -9.67
N VAL A 114 -16.54 6.19 -10.69
CA VAL A 114 -17.35 5.15 -11.33
C VAL A 114 -16.68 3.82 -11.00
N MET A 115 -17.46 2.89 -10.47
CA MET A 115 -17.00 1.54 -10.13
C MET A 115 -17.77 0.56 -11.00
N ASP A 116 -17.12 -0.52 -11.40
CA ASP A 116 -17.82 -1.66 -11.98
C ASP A 116 -18.77 -2.26 -10.93
N MET A 117 -19.83 -2.93 -11.39
CA MET A 117 -20.89 -3.41 -10.52
C MET A 117 -20.57 -4.80 -9.98
N ASP A 118 -20.51 -5.80 -10.85
CA ASP A 118 -20.28 -7.19 -10.50
C ASP A 118 -18.83 -7.37 -10.00
N SER A 119 -18.65 -8.18 -8.95
CA SER A 119 -17.37 -8.46 -8.29
C SER A 119 -16.57 -7.25 -7.75
N THR A 120 -17.13 -6.03 -7.85
CA THR A 120 -16.48 -4.78 -7.42
C THR A 120 -17.34 -3.99 -6.43
N ALA A 121 -18.58 -3.63 -6.79
CA ALA A 121 -19.51 -2.96 -5.87
C ALA A 121 -20.39 -3.96 -5.10
N ILE A 122 -20.70 -5.11 -5.72
CA ILE A 122 -21.43 -6.22 -5.13
C ILE A 122 -20.68 -7.53 -5.34
N GLN A 123 -20.81 -8.46 -4.40
CA GLN A 123 -20.16 -9.78 -4.46
C GLN A 123 -20.93 -10.79 -5.32
N ILE A 124 -22.20 -10.51 -5.58
CA ILE A 124 -23.08 -11.39 -6.35
C ILE A 124 -22.85 -11.09 -7.83
N GLU A 125 -22.59 -12.12 -8.61
CA GLU A 125 -22.66 -12.07 -10.07
C GLU A 125 -24.14 -12.01 -10.48
N CYS A 126 -24.62 -10.85 -10.95
CA CYS A 126 -26.03 -10.66 -11.26
C CYS A 126 -26.58 -11.70 -12.25
N ILE A 127 -25.72 -12.17 -13.15
CA ILE A 127 -26.07 -13.14 -14.20
C ILE A 127 -26.31 -14.52 -13.57
N ASP A 128 -25.51 -14.94 -12.60
CA ASP A 128 -25.65 -16.25 -11.95
C ASP A 128 -27.00 -16.39 -11.25
N GLU A 129 -27.46 -15.32 -10.60
CA GLU A 129 -28.76 -15.32 -9.92
C GLU A 129 -29.93 -15.36 -10.91
N ILE A 130 -29.83 -14.67 -12.04
CA ILE A 130 -30.82 -14.76 -13.13
C ILE A 130 -30.83 -16.18 -13.73
N ALA A 131 -29.65 -16.78 -13.95
CA ALA A 131 -29.51 -18.11 -14.50
C ALA A 131 -30.05 -19.19 -13.54
N LYS A 132 -29.83 -19.05 -12.22
CA LYS A 132 -30.44 -19.91 -11.20
C LYS A 132 -31.97 -19.83 -11.25
N LEU A 133 -32.54 -18.63 -11.35
CA LEU A 133 -33.98 -18.43 -11.46
C LEU A 133 -34.56 -19.00 -12.78
N ALA A 134 -33.79 -18.96 -13.86
CA ALA A 134 -34.16 -19.52 -15.16
C ALA A 134 -33.91 -21.04 -15.28
N GLY A 135 -33.34 -21.69 -14.25
CA GLY A 135 -32.98 -23.11 -14.28
C GLY A 135 -31.76 -23.45 -15.14
N THR A 136 -30.98 -22.44 -15.55
CA THR A 136 -29.79 -22.59 -16.41
C THR A 136 -28.49 -22.28 -15.67
N GLY A 137 -28.49 -22.23 -14.34
CA GLY A 137 -27.33 -21.87 -13.52
C GLY A 137 -26.07 -22.70 -13.83
N GLU A 138 -26.20 -23.99 -14.09
CA GLU A 138 -25.05 -24.87 -14.40
C GLU A 138 -24.40 -24.59 -15.77
N MET A 139 -25.06 -23.88 -16.67
CA MET A 139 -24.50 -23.52 -17.98
C MET A 139 -23.76 -22.17 -17.96
N VAL A 140 -23.82 -21.46 -16.84
CA VAL A 140 -23.31 -20.08 -16.71
C VAL A 140 -22.21 -19.99 -15.64
N ALA A 141 -22.15 -20.96 -14.72
CA ALA A 141 -21.14 -21.08 -13.65
C ALA A 141 -19.72 -21.43 -14.15
#